data_AF-A0A938NJT4-F1
#
_entry.id   AF-A0A938NJT4-F1
#
_cell.length_a   1.000
_cell.length_b   1.000
_cell.length_c   1.000
_cell.angle_alpha   90.00
_cell.angle_beta   90.00
_cell.angle_gamma   90.00
#
_symmetry.space_group_name_H-M   'P 1'
#
loop_
_entity.id
_entity.type
_entity.pdbx_description
1 polymer ?
#
loop_
_entity_poly.entity_id
_entity_poly.type
_entity_poly.pdbx_seq_one_letter_code
_entity_poly.pdbx_strand_id
1 'polypeptide(L)' 'MGRTNIELDDHLVRQGLKAYKCKTKRELVHLALTELLKRAKQKEILALRGQVKWEGTLRDLRESRV' A
#
# COMPACT_ATOMS: atom_id res chain seq x y z
N MET A 1 -12.86 19.57 5.00
CA MET A 1 -13.08 18.11 5.13
C MET A 1 -14.58 17.86 5.30
N GLY A 2 -15.15 16.93 4.53
CA GLY A 2 -16.55 16.52 4.68
C GLY A 2 -16.72 15.53 5.83
N ARG A 3 -17.85 15.60 6.54
CA ARG A 3 -18.29 14.57 7.49
C ARG A 3 -19.27 13.67 6.77
N THR A 4 -19.06 12.36 6.87
CA THR A 4 -19.92 11.36 6.25
C THR A 4 -20.23 10.29 7.29
N ASN A 5 -21.48 9.87 7.38
CA ASN A 5 -21.89 8.73 8.19
C ASN A 5 -21.82 7.48 7.31
N ILE A 6 -21.05 6.49 7.75
CA ILE A 6 -20.89 5.20 7.07
C ILE A 6 -20.97 4.08 8.10
N GLU A 7 -21.59 2.97 7.74
CA GLU A 7 -21.57 1.75 8.54
C GLU A 7 -20.27 0.98 8.26
N LEU A 8 -19.62 0.53 9.32
CA LEU A 8 -18.37 -0.24 9.26
C LEU A 8 -18.50 -1.45 10.17
N ASP A 9 -17.95 -2.58 9.74
CA ASP A 9 -17.83 -3.76 10.58
C ASP A 9 -16.90 -3.47 11.77
N ASP A 10 -17.45 -3.52 12.98
CA ASP A 10 -16.72 -3.26 14.22
C ASP A 10 -15.63 -4.29 14.50
N HIS A 11 -15.79 -5.54 14.06
CA HIS A 11 -14.73 -6.54 14.18
C HIS A 11 -13.53 -6.16 13.33
N LEU A 12 -13.77 -5.79 12.07
CA LEU A 12 -12.72 -5.33 11.16
C LEU A 12 -12.02 -4.06 11.67
N VAL A 13 -12.80 -3.10 12.18
CA VAL A 13 -12.26 -1.87 12.75
C VAL A 13 -11.38 -2.17 13.97
N ARG A 14 -11.82 -3.03 14.89
CA ARG A 14 -11.00 -3.41 16.07
C ARG A 14 -9.68 -4.06 15.66
N GLN A 15 -9.72 -4.98 14.69
CA GLN A 15 -8.49 -5.60 14.17
C GLN A 15 -7.58 -4.56 13.53
N GLY A 16 -8.11 -3.66 12.70
CA GLY A 16 -7.35 -2.61 12.03
C GLY A 16 -6.72 -1.62 13.00
N LEU A 17 -7.46 -1.14 14.00
CA LEU A 17 -6.93 -0.24 15.03
C LEU A 17 -5.74 -0.88 15.77
N LYS A 18 -5.84 -2.17 16.12
CA LYS A 18 -4.74 -2.90 16.80
C LYS A 18 -3.54 -3.13 15.88
N ALA A 19 -3.78 -3.60 14.66
CA ALA A 19 -2.73 -3.95 13.71
C ALA A 19 -1.91 -2.74 13.27
N TYR A 20 -2.58 -1.61 13.01
CA TYR A 20 -1.95 -0.40 12.51
C TYR A 20 -1.69 0.66 13.58
N LYS A 21 -1.97 0.34 14.86
CA LYS A 21 -1.79 1.22 16.02
C LYS A 21 -2.51 2.58 15.88
N CYS A 22 -3.62 2.62 15.15
CA CYS A 22 -4.43 3.82 15.01
C CYS A 22 -5.27 4.05 16.28
N LYS A 23 -5.48 5.32 16.63
CA LYS A 23 -6.25 5.70 17.83
C LYS A 23 -7.74 5.88 17.56
N THR A 24 -8.12 6.20 16.32
CA THR A 24 -9.51 6.53 15.95
C THR A 24 -9.97 5.86 14.67
N LYS A 25 -11.29 5.61 14.54
CA LYS A 25 -11.89 5.09 13.30
C LYS A 25 -11.57 5.99 12.10
N ARG A 26 -11.58 7.32 12.28
CA ARG A 26 -11.24 8.30 11.22
C ARG A 26 -9.81 8.12 10.71
N GLU A 27 -8.85 7.98 11.63
CA GLU A 27 -7.45 7.77 11.29
C GLU A 27 -7.26 6.45 10.54
N LEU A 28 -7.88 5.37 11.01
CA LEU A 28 -7.84 4.08 10.35
C LEU A 28 -8.40 4.14 8.92
N VAL A 29 -9.56 4.78 8.74
CA VAL A 29 -10.17 4.95 7.40
C VAL A 29 -9.26 5.77 6.48
N HIS A 30 -8.67 6.84 7.00
CA HIS A 30 -7.75 7.66 6.21
C HIS A 30 -6.48 6.90 5.81
N LEU A 31 -5.93 6.11 6.73
CA LEU A 31 -4.80 5.23 6.47
C LEU A 31 -5.16 4.19 5.39
N ALA A 32 -6.31 3.52 5.53
CA ALA A 32 -6.76 2.51 4.59
C ALA A 32 -6.92 3.06 3.16
N LEU A 33 -7.54 4.24 3.01
CA LEU A 33 -7.66 4.91 1.71
C LEU A 33 -6.30 5.28 1.12
N THR A 34 -5.39 5.80 1.95
CA THR A 34 -4.04 6.17 1.52
C THR A 34 -3.26 4.95 1.05
N GLU A 35 -3.31 3.85 1.79
CA GLU A 35 -2.64 2.60 1.43
C GLU A 35 -3.24 1.96 0.17
N LEU A 36 -4.56 2.06 -0.02
CA LEU A 36 -5.22 1.57 -1.22
C LEU A 36 -4.74 2.34 -2.47
N LEU A 37 -4.61 3.66 -2.38
CA LEU A 37 -4.06 4.48 -3.47
C LEU A 37 -2.58 4.21 -3.71
N LYS A 38 -1.77 4.04 -2.66
CA LYS A 38 -0.36 3.66 -2.80
C LYS A 38 -0.22 2.34 -3.55
N ARG A 39 -1.02 1.33 -3.20
CA ARG A 39 -1.03 0.02 -3.88
C ARG A 39 -1.48 0.14 -5.33
N ALA A 40 -2.47 1.00 -5.62
CA ALA A 40 -2.88 1.27 -7.00
C ALA A 40 -1.72 1.87 -7.81
N LYS A 41 -1.04 2.89 -7.29
CA LYS A 41 0.14 3.50 -7.93
C LYS A 41 1.28 2.51 -8.14
N GLN A 42 1.55 1.64 -7.16
CA GLN A 42 2.57 0.60 -7.31
C GLN A 42 2.23 -0.38 -8.45
N LYS A 43 0.94 -0.69 -8.66
CA LYS A 43 0.51 -1.53 -9.78
C LYS A 43 0.73 -0.86 -11.13
N GLU A 44 0.75 0.47 -11.22
CA GLU A 44 1.04 1.17 -12.48
C GLU A 44 2.46 0.86 -12.99
N ILE A 45 3.41 0.56 -12.09
CA ILE A 45 4.76 0.13 -12.48
C ILE A 45 4.70 -1.15 -13.32
N LEU A 46 3.70 -2.02 -13.12
CA LEU A 46 3.55 -3.23 -13.92
C LEU A 46 3.27 -2.93 -15.40
N ALA A 47 2.75 -1.73 -15.73
CA ALA A 47 2.56 -1.31 -17.11
C ALA A 47 3.90 -1.14 -17.86
N LEU A 48 4.99 -0.89 -17.16
CA LEU A 48 6.33 -0.77 -17.75
C LEU A 48 6.92 -2.11 -18.19
N ARG A 49 6.27 -3.24 -17.87
CA ARG A 49 6.74 -4.58 -18.24
C ARG A 49 6.88 -4.69 -19.76
N GLY A 50 8.10 -4.98 -20.21
CA GLY A 50 8.42 -5.12 -21.64
C GLY A 50 8.55 -3.81 -22.40
N GLN A 51 8.31 -2.67 -21.76
CA GLN A 51 8.47 -1.34 -22.36
C GLN A 51 9.85 -0.73 -22.07
N VAL A 52 10.43 -1.07 -20.91
CA VAL A 52 11.75 -0.58 -20.51
C VAL A 52 12.83 -1.61 -20.79
N LYS A 53 13.95 -1.13 -21.33
CA LYS A 53 15.17 -1.92 -21.49
C LYS A 53 15.87 -2.02 -20.13
N TRP A 54 16.13 -3.24 -19.69
CA TRP A 54 16.95 -3.49 -18.51
C TRP A 54 18.44 -3.43 -18.90
N GLU A 55 19.23 -2.62 -18.21
CA GLU A 55 20.67 -2.52 -18.42
C GLU A 55 21.41 -3.15 -17.23
N GLY A 56 22.26 -4.15 -17.50
CA GLY A 56 23.03 -4.92 -16.51
C GLY A 56 22.68 -6.41 -16.48
N THR A 57 23.63 -7.25 -16.07
CA THR A 57 23.46 -8.71 -16.01
C THR A 57 22.92 -9.14 -14.64
N LEU A 58 21.98 -10.08 -14.62
CA LEU A 58 21.46 -10.67 -13.38
C LEU A 58 22.54 -11.34 -12.52
N ARG A 59 23.61 -11.83 -13.16
CA ARG A 59 24.76 -12.45 -12.50
C ARG A 59 25.53 -11.43 -11.66
N ASP A 60 25.91 -10.31 -12.28
CA ASP A 60 26.67 -9.24 -11.64
C ASP A 60 25.97 -8.67 -10.40
N LEU A 61 24.63 -8.51 -10.48
CA LEU A 61 23.80 -8.02 -9.37
C LEU A 61 23.66 -9.00 -8.19
N ARG A 62 23.91 -10.29 -8.43
CA ARG A 62 23.85 -11.33 -7.39
C ARG A 62 25.20 -11.53 -6.74
N GLU A 63 26.28 -11.44 -7.52
CA GLU A 63 27.65 -11.53 -7.01
C GLU A 63 28.01 -10.29 -6.16
N SER A 64 27.39 -9.13 -6.41
CA SER A 64 27.62 -7.90 -5.64
C SER A 64 26.92 -7.84 -4.27
N ARG A 65 26.18 -8.88 -3.87
CA ARG A 65 25.57 -8.95 -2.53
C ARG A 65 26.59 -9.53 -1.55
N VAL A 66 27.45 -8.67 -1.01
CA VAL A 66 28.30 -8.94 0.15
C VAL A 66 27.68 -8.25 1.37
#